data_AF-A0A7R9CC44-F1
#
_entry.id   AF-A0A7R9CC44-F1
#
_cell.length_a   1.000
_cell.length_b   1.000
_cell.length_c   1.000
_cell.angle_alpha   90.00
_cell.angle_beta   90.00
_cell.angle_gamma   90.00
#
_symmetry.space_group_name_H-M   'P 1'
#
loop_
_entity.id
_entity.type
_entity.pdbx_description
1 polymer ?
#
loop_
_entity_poly.entity_id
_entity_poly.type
_entity_poly.pdbx_seq_one_letter_code
_entity_poly.pdbx_strand_id
1 'polypeptide(L)'
;MECCQAQLKQAPLTLAASHATGNITGVVKTWEPHDTVPSCSLRTLLTWFLDITTPLAPIQLENLASVATDPEEQRRLLQLATNPSAYEEWRNWKFPHLLEVLTEFPSVRPTASLLVTHLNPLQPRFYSISSSPEVHPGQIHLTVAVVNYKTQGGKGPTHYGVCSNFLQDFPPGQNIHLFVRRPESNIKYRRQAS
;
A
#
# COMPACT_ATOMS: atom_id res chain seq x y z
N MET A 1 -0.38 -12.67 19.65
CA MET A 1 0.28 -11.73 18.73
C MET A 1 0.69 -12.51 17.51
N GLU A 2 -0.11 -12.45 16.45
CA GLU A 2 0.25 -13.01 15.14
C GLU A 2 1.40 -12.19 14.57
N CYS A 3 2.53 -12.83 14.32
CA CYS A 3 3.67 -12.22 13.67
C CYS A 3 3.66 -12.70 12.21
N CYS A 4 3.25 -11.82 11.29
CA CYS A 4 3.30 -12.08 9.86
C CYS A 4 4.76 -12.00 9.39
N GLN A 5 5.49 -13.11 9.40
CA GLN A 5 6.84 -13.18 8.84
C GLN A 5 6.79 -13.74 7.42
N ALA A 6 7.12 -12.91 6.43
CA ALA A 6 7.15 -13.33 5.04
C ALA A 6 8.42 -14.17 4.77
N GLN A 7 8.25 -15.46 4.49
CA GLN A 7 9.36 -16.33 4.12
C GLN A 7 9.46 -16.45 2.60
N LEU A 8 10.45 -15.78 2.01
CA LEU A 8 10.69 -15.80 0.56
C LEU A 8 11.41 -17.11 0.18
N LYS A 9 10.66 -18.10 -0.31
CA LYS A 9 11.24 -19.21 -1.07
C LYS A 9 11.31 -18.78 -2.54
N GLN A 10 12.43 -19.05 -3.23
CA GLN A 10 12.60 -18.67 -4.64
C GLN A 10 11.46 -19.24 -5.50
N ALA A 11 10.82 -18.36 -6.28
CA ALA A 11 9.74 -18.55 -7.26
C ALA A 11 8.72 -19.71 -7.05
N PRO A 12 7.40 -19.45 -6.92
CA PRO A 12 6.70 -18.19 -6.57
C PRO A 12 6.76 -17.88 -5.06
N LEU A 13 6.60 -16.60 -4.70
CA LEU A 13 6.58 -16.18 -3.29
C LEU A 13 5.25 -16.59 -2.65
N THR A 14 5.30 -17.34 -1.57
CA THR A 14 4.13 -17.67 -0.75
C THR A 14 4.19 -16.85 0.54
N LEU A 15 3.24 -15.93 0.72
CA LEU A 15 3.07 -15.29 2.02
C LEU A 15 2.45 -16.30 2.98
N ALA A 16 3.07 -16.50 4.14
CA ALA A 16 2.54 -17.36 5.18
C ALA A 16 2.44 -16.57 6.49
N ALA A 17 1.31 -16.69 7.18
CA ALA A 17 1.16 -16.24 8.54
C ALA A 17 1.65 -17.35 9.49
N SER A 18 2.35 -16.98 10.57
CA SER A 18 2.71 -17.94 11.61
C SER A 18 1.80 -17.78 12.82
N HIS A 19 1.24 -18.89 13.27
CA HIS A 19 0.57 -18.99 14.56
C HIS A 19 1.46 -19.82 15.49
N ALA A 20 1.71 -19.29 16.69
CA ALA A 20 2.46 -19.97 17.73
C ALA A 20 1.48 -20.55 18.75
N THR A 21 1.37 -21.88 18.81
CA THR A 21 0.54 -22.57 19.81
C THR A 21 1.45 -23.13 20.89
N GLY A 22 1.25 -22.69 22.14
CA GLY A 22 2.03 -23.14 23.28
C GLY A 22 1.43 -24.37 23.94
N ASN A 23 2.19 -25.45 24.01
CA ASN A 23 1.85 -26.65 24.78
C ASN A 23 2.89 -26.87 25.89
N ILE A 24 2.61 -27.78 26.84
CA ILE A 24 3.49 -28.11 27.97
C ILE A 24 4.90 -28.59 27.58
N THR A 25 5.11 -28.98 26.32
CA THR A 25 6.39 -29.44 25.76
C THR A 25 7.13 -28.40 24.92
N GLY A 26 6.56 -27.20 24.73
CA GLY A 26 7.18 -26.11 23.96
C GLY A 26 6.20 -25.35 23.07
N VAL A 27 6.72 -24.32 22.41
CA VAL A 27 5.98 -23.49 21.43
C VAL A 27 6.14 -24.11 20.05
N VAL A 28 5.05 -24.61 19.47
CA VAL A 28 5.03 -25.05 18.07
C VAL A 28 4.62 -23.87 17.20
N LYS A 29 5.43 -23.53 16.20
CA LYS A 29 5.10 -22.55 15.17
C LYS A 29 4.53 -23.26 13.94
N THR A 30 3.26 -23.00 13.65
CA THR A 30 2.59 -23.49 12.43
C THR A 30 2.51 -22.36 11.41
N TRP A 31 2.80 -22.65 10.14
CA TRP A 31 2.78 -21.68 9.06
C TRP A 31 1.61 -21.98 8.12
N GLU A 32 0.70 -21.02 7.97
CA GLU A 32 -0.47 -21.14 7.10
C GLU A 32 -0.37 -20.12 5.96
N PRO A 33 -0.70 -20.50 4.72
CA PRO A 33 -0.76 -19.56 3.60
C PRO A 33 -1.70 -18.39 3.93
N HIS A 34 -1.32 -17.17 3.54
CA HIS A 34 -2.17 -16.01 3.76
C HIS A 34 -3.41 -16.06 2.86
N ASP A 35 -4.61 -16.05 3.43
CA ASP A 35 -5.88 -16.28 2.72
C ASP A 35 -6.14 -15.32 1.56
N THR A 36 -5.60 -14.10 1.62
CA THR A 36 -5.91 -13.04 0.64
C THR A 36 -4.86 -12.83 -0.45
N VAL A 37 -3.67 -13.42 -0.33
CA VAL A 37 -2.54 -13.17 -1.26
C VAL A 37 -2.13 -14.47 -1.93
N PRO A 38 -2.38 -14.65 -3.25
CA PRO A 38 -1.97 -15.86 -3.95
C PRO A 38 -0.45 -15.94 -4.07
N SER A 39 0.08 -17.16 -4.28
CA SER A 39 1.49 -17.35 -4.59
C SER A 39 1.83 -16.60 -5.88
N CYS A 40 2.65 -15.55 -5.79
CA CYS A 40 2.91 -14.66 -6.91
C CYS A 40 4.35 -14.13 -6.92
N SER A 41 4.70 -13.37 -7.95
CA SER A 41 6.01 -12.72 -8.02
C SER A 41 6.05 -11.48 -7.11
N LEU A 42 7.26 -11.08 -6.68
CA LEU A 42 7.43 -9.83 -5.91
C LEU A 42 6.88 -8.61 -6.67
N ARG A 43 7.07 -8.58 -7.99
CA ARG A 43 6.53 -7.54 -8.86
C ARG A 43 5.01 -7.50 -8.75
N THR A 44 4.34 -8.64 -8.88
CA THR A 44 2.87 -8.73 -8.77
C THR A 44 2.41 -8.23 -7.40
N LEU A 45 3.11 -8.62 -6.34
CA LEU A 45 2.78 -8.23 -4.97
C LEU A 45 2.88 -6.72 -4.75
N LEU A 46 3.99 -6.10 -5.15
CA LEU A 46 4.21 -4.65 -5.05
C LEU A 46 3.33 -3.84 -6.00
N THR A 47 2.84 -4.44 -7.09
CA THR A 47 1.98 -3.76 -8.06
C THR A 47 0.51 -3.75 -7.61
N TRP A 48 0.01 -4.87 -7.07
CA TRP A 48 -1.43 -5.08 -6.91
C TRP A 48 -1.90 -5.18 -5.46
N PHE A 49 -1.00 -5.47 -4.51
CA PHE A 49 -1.41 -5.84 -3.15
C PHE A 49 -0.82 -4.96 -2.06
N LEU A 50 0.32 -4.30 -2.30
CA LEU A 50 1.00 -3.49 -1.29
C LEU A 50 1.06 -2.01 -1.67
N ASP A 51 0.90 -1.14 -0.68
CA ASP A 51 1.06 0.30 -0.84
C ASP A 51 2.54 0.70 -0.69
N ILE A 52 3.12 1.16 -1.80
CA ILE A 52 4.50 1.65 -1.89
C ILE A 52 4.59 3.19 -2.00
N THR A 53 3.45 3.88 -1.97
CA THR A 53 3.33 5.32 -2.24
C THR A 53 2.99 6.13 -0.99
N THR A 54 2.31 5.54 -0.01
CA THR A 54 2.05 6.22 1.26
C THR A 54 3.37 6.38 2.04
N PRO A 55 3.66 7.57 2.62
CA PRO A 55 4.83 7.76 3.47
C PRO A 55 4.92 6.72 4.58
N LEU A 56 6.13 6.18 4.77
CA LEU A 56 6.37 5.12 5.76
C LEU A 56 6.11 5.61 7.18
N ALA A 57 5.35 4.84 7.95
CA ALA A 57 5.09 5.07 9.36
C ALA A 57 6.38 4.99 10.20
N PRO A 58 6.42 5.62 11.38
CA PRO A 58 7.62 5.64 12.22
C PRO A 58 8.20 4.25 12.53
N ILE A 59 7.36 3.25 12.79
CA ILE A 59 7.80 1.86 13.01
C ILE A 59 8.47 1.25 11.77
N GLN A 60 8.02 1.59 10.57
CA GLN A 60 8.63 1.13 9.33
C GLN A 60 10.00 1.77 9.12
N LEU A 61 10.16 3.05 9.50
CA LEU A 61 11.46 3.75 9.47
C LEU A 61 12.45 3.13 10.47
N GLU A 62 12.00 2.75 11.66
CA GLU A 62 12.81 2.03 12.65
C GLU A 62 13.30 0.69 12.10
N ASN A 63 12.42 -0.08 11.44
CA ASN A 63 12.79 -1.33 10.78
C ASN A 63 13.84 -1.12 9.68
N LEU A 64 13.71 -0.05 8.89
CA LEU A 64 14.74 0.31 7.89
C LEU A 64 16.06 0.72 8.54
N ALA A 65 16.02 1.43 9.67
CA ALA A 65 17.24 1.80 10.40
C ALA A 65 18.02 0.57 10.90
N SER A 66 17.33 -0.54 11.22
CA SER A 66 17.98 -1.78 11.67
C SER A 66 18.85 -2.45 10.60
N VAL A 67 18.61 -2.14 9.32
CA VAL A 67 19.35 -2.69 8.16
C VAL A 67 20.19 -1.65 7.43
N ALA A 68 20.26 -0.42 7.96
CA ALA A 68 21.14 0.61 7.45
C ALA A 68 22.61 0.26 7.77
N THR A 69 23.49 0.42 6.79
CA THR A 69 24.93 0.13 6.96
C THR A 69 25.75 1.40 7.25
N ASP A 70 25.22 2.57 6.90
CA ASP A 70 25.83 3.85 7.24
C ASP A 70 25.29 4.35 8.60
N PRO A 71 26.16 4.67 9.58
CA PRO A 71 25.75 5.13 10.90
C PRO A 71 24.98 6.45 10.90
N GLU A 72 25.26 7.36 9.97
CA GLU A 72 24.57 8.66 9.90
C GLU A 72 23.16 8.50 9.34
N GLU A 73 22.99 7.70 8.28
CA GLU A 73 21.68 7.31 7.77
C GLU A 73 20.86 6.58 8.83
N GLN A 74 21.46 5.63 9.55
CA GLN A 74 20.81 4.92 10.65
C GLN A 74 20.31 5.89 11.72
N ARG A 75 21.19 6.79 12.18
CA ARG A 75 20.85 7.82 13.17
C ARG A 75 19.73 8.73 12.69
N ARG A 76 19.76 9.12 11.42
CA ARG A 76 18.72 9.96 10.81
C ARG A 76 17.37 9.25 10.73
N LEU A 77 17.34 7.98 10.33
CA LEU A 77 16.12 7.18 10.30
C LEU A 77 15.53 6.98 11.71
N LEU A 78 16.37 6.69 12.70
CA LEU A 78 15.94 6.59 14.10
C LEU A 78 15.41 7.93 14.63
N GLN A 79 16.03 9.05 14.25
CA GLN A 79 15.52 10.38 14.59
C GLN A 79 14.12 10.60 14.01
N LEU A 80 13.91 10.24 12.74
CA LEU A 80 12.58 10.33 12.11
C LEU A 80 11.58 9.35 12.73
N ALA A 81 12.01 8.18 13.19
CA ALA A 81 11.12 7.21 13.84
C ALA A 81 10.70 7.63 15.26
N THR A 82 11.58 8.31 16.00
CA THR A 82 11.39 8.59 17.43
C THR A 82 10.89 9.99 17.73
N ASN A 83 11.13 10.96 16.84
CA ASN A 83 10.74 12.36 17.03
C ASN A 83 9.51 12.70 16.15
N PRO A 84 8.29 12.82 16.74
CA PRO A 84 7.07 13.07 15.98
C PRO A 84 7.09 14.38 15.19
N SER A 85 7.70 15.44 15.72
CA SER A 85 7.77 16.74 15.04
C SER A 85 8.68 16.68 13.82
N ALA A 86 9.85 16.06 13.95
CA ALA A 86 10.78 15.88 12.83
C ALA A 86 10.18 14.97 11.74
N TYR A 87 9.46 13.92 12.15
CA TYR A 87 8.73 13.05 11.25
C TYR A 87 7.66 13.80 10.46
N GLU A 88 6.77 14.54 11.14
CA GLU A 88 5.69 15.27 10.48
C GLU A 88 6.21 16.36 9.54
N GLU A 89 7.28 17.06 9.90
CA GLU A 89 7.92 18.03 9.01
C GLU A 89 8.45 17.34 7.74
N TRP A 90 9.22 16.26 7.90
CA TRP A 90 9.77 15.50 6.78
C TRP A 90 8.66 14.90 5.89
N ARG A 91 7.65 14.29 6.52
CA ARG A 91 6.48 13.68 5.87
C ARG A 91 5.67 14.72 5.09
N ASN A 92 5.36 15.87 5.66
CA ASN A 92 4.53 16.87 4.99
C ASN A 92 5.30 17.65 3.93
N TRP A 93 6.61 17.84 4.12
CA TRP A 93 7.45 18.55 3.15
C TRP A 93 7.77 17.70 1.92
N LYS A 94 8.19 16.45 2.12
CA LYS A 94 8.62 15.56 1.04
C LYS A 94 7.53 14.62 0.53
N PHE A 95 6.59 14.25 1.40
CA PHE A 95 5.59 13.20 1.17
C PHE A 95 6.16 11.93 0.50
N PRO A 96 7.27 11.38 1.00
CA PRO A 96 8.10 10.50 0.19
C PRO A 96 7.50 9.10 0.00
N HIS A 97 7.57 8.59 -1.22
CA HIS A 97 7.27 7.19 -1.54
C HIS A 97 8.39 6.26 -1.04
N LEU A 98 8.12 4.95 -0.95
CA LEU A 98 9.12 3.95 -0.54
C LEU A 98 10.43 4.07 -1.36
N LEU A 99 10.32 4.24 -2.68
CA LEU A 99 11.48 4.39 -3.56
C LEU A 99 12.30 5.64 -3.24
N GLU A 100 11.64 6.76 -2.93
CA GLU A 100 12.32 8.01 -2.58
C GLU A 100 13.05 7.90 -1.25
N VAL A 101 12.45 7.20 -0.27
CA VAL A 101 13.12 6.88 1.00
C VAL A 101 14.37 6.04 0.75
N LEU A 102 14.28 4.96 -0.03
CA LEU A 102 15.44 4.12 -0.35
C LEU A 102 16.51 4.83 -1.19
N THR A 103 16.12 5.89 -1.93
CA THR A 103 17.05 6.73 -2.68
C THR A 103 17.73 7.76 -1.78
N GLU A 104 17.01 8.29 -0.78
CA GLU A 104 17.55 9.22 0.23
C GLU A 104 18.49 8.52 1.21
N PHE A 105 18.25 7.25 1.51
CA PHE A 105 19.07 6.41 2.41
C PHE A 105 19.66 5.21 1.66
N PRO A 106 20.67 5.41 0.78
CA PRO A 106 21.21 4.35 -0.09
C PRO A 106 21.93 3.21 0.65
N SER A 107 22.33 3.41 1.91
CA SER A 107 22.92 2.35 2.74
C SER A 107 21.90 1.30 3.20
N VAL A 108 20.60 1.64 3.12
CA VAL A 108 19.48 0.78 3.52
C VAL A 108 19.20 -0.21 2.40
N ARG A 109 19.52 -1.49 2.65
CA ARG A 109 19.29 -2.59 1.70
C ARG A 109 18.33 -3.61 2.30
N PRO A 110 17.02 -3.32 2.35
CA PRO A 110 16.06 -4.20 2.99
C PRO A 110 15.87 -5.47 2.14
N THR A 111 15.71 -6.61 2.82
CA THR A 111 15.27 -7.82 2.13
C THR A 111 13.83 -7.65 1.66
N ALA A 112 13.43 -8.34 0.60
CA ALA A 112 12.04 -8.30 0.16
C ALA A 112 11.08 -8.83 1.24
N SER A 113 11.53 -9.73 2.12
CA SER A 113 10.76 -10.22 3.28
C SER A 113 10.40 -9.07 4.21
N LEU A 114 11.39 -8.25 4.55
CA LEU A 114 11.22 -7.11 5.44
C LEU A 114 10.20 -6.11 4.86
N LEU A 115 10.31 -5.79 3.57
CA LEU A 115 9.35 -4.89 2.93
C LEU A 115 7.94 -5.48 2.93
N VAL A 116 7.78 -6.72 2.48
CA VAL A 116 6.47 -7.35 2.36
C VAL A 116 5.77 -7.52 3.71
N THR A 117 6.51 -7.80 4.78
CA THR A 117 5.96 -7.93 6.13
C THR A 117 5.47 -6.60 6.70
N HIS A 118 6.10 -5.48 6.32
CA HIS A 118 5.82 -4.19 6.96
C HIS A 118 5.00 -3.23 6.12
N LEU A 119 4.89 -3.41 4.80
CA LEU A 119 4.07 -2.55 3.96
C LEU A 119 2.57 -2.80 4.18
N ASN A 120 1.80 -1.72 4.08
CA ASN A 120 0.35 -1.80 4.22
C ASN A 120 -0.29 -2.42 2.97
N PRO A 121 -1.42 -3.14 3.12
CA PRO A 121 -2.21 -3.57 1.98
C PRO A 121 -2.73 -2.39 1.16
N LEU A 122 -2.67 -2.51 -0.17
CA LEU A 122 -3.18 -1.50 -1.09
C LEU A 122 -4.70 -1.35 -0.93
N GLN A 123 -5.13 -0.17 -0.52
CA GLN A 123 -6.54 0.10 -0.28
C GLN A 123 -7.30 0.41 -1.58
N PRO A 124 -8.55 -0.08 -1.76
CA PRO A 124 -9.39 0.30 -2.88
C PRO A 124 -9.76 1.78 -2.82
N ARG A 125 -9.91 2.43 -3.99
CA ARG A 125 -10.40 3.81 -4.09
C ARG A 125 -11.88 3.78 -4.48
N PHE A 126 -12.69 4.53 -3.73
CA PHE A 126 -14.12 4.64 -3.99
C PHE A 126 -14.41 5.83 -4.91
N TYR A 127 -15.24 5.58 -5.92
CA TYR A 127 -15.76 6.58 -6.84
C TYR A 127 -17.28 6.48 -6.89
N SER A 128 -17.95 7.63 -7.03
CA SER A 128 -19.39 7.66 -7.25
C SER A 128 -19.72 7.22 -8.67
N ILE A 129 -20.69 6.31 -8.80
CA ILE A 129 -21.22 5.89 -10.09
C ILE A 129 -21.96 7.09 -10.72
N SER A 130 -21.54 7.45 -11.92
CA SER A 130 -22.05 8.59 -12.69
C SER A 130 -23.04 8.18 -13.79
N SER A 131 -23.49 6.92 -13.80
CA SER A 131 -24.49 6.37 -14.72
C SER A 131 -25.75 5.90 -14.01
N SER A 132 -26.86 5.84 -14.76
CA SER A 132 -28.08 5.13 -14.34
C SER A 132 -28.13 3.73 -14.95
N PRO A 133 -28.42 2.67 -14.17
CA PRO A 133 -28.58 1.31 -14.71
C PRO A 133 -29.81 1.17 -15.61
N GLU A 134 -30.79 2.08 -15.50
CA GLU A 134 -31.99 2.09 -16.37
C GLU A 134 -31.65 2.62 -17.77
N VAL A 135 -30.71 3.58 -17.88
CA VAL A 135 -30.31 4.21 -19.15
C VAL A 135 -29.12 3.47 -19.79
N HIS A 136 -28.20 2.93 -18.98
CA HIS A 136 -27.02 2.20 -19.43
C HIS A 136 -26.93 0.81 -18.79
N PRO A 137 -27.79 -0.15 -19.19
CA PRO A 137 -27.75 -1.52 -18.66
C PRO A 137 -26.38 -2.18 -18.88
N GLY A 138 -25.85 -2.83 -17.84
CA GLY A 138 -24.56 -3.53 -17.90
C GLY A 138 -23.33 -2.62 -17.92
N GLN A 139 -23.48 -1.30 -17.76
CA GLN A 139 -22.37 -0.36 -17.76
C GLN A 139 -22.29 0.44 -16.46
N ILE A 140 -21.06 0.73 -16.03
CA ILE A 140 -20.75 1.61 -14.92
C ILE A 140 -19.92 2.75 -15.48
N HIS A 141 -20.38 3.99 -15.33
CA HIS A 141 -19.60 5.17 -15.68
C HIS A 141 -19.03 5.80 -14.42
N LEU A 142 -17.78 6.23 -14.48
CA LEU A 142 -17.08 6.92 -13.40
C LEU A 142 -16.56 8.26 -13.93
N THR A 143 -16.72 9.31 -13.12
CA THR A 143 -16.08 10.61 -13.38
C THR A 143 -14.89 10.75 -12.44
N VAL A 144 -13.67 10.65 -12.98
CA VAL A 144 -12.44 10.57 -12.17
C VAL A 144 -11.56 11.79 -12.42
N ALA A 145 -11.27 12.55 -11.36
CA ALA A 145 -10.24 13.58 -11.41
C ALA A 145 -8.86 12.93 -11.37
N VAL A 146 -8.01 13.24 -12.36
CA VAL A 146 -6.62 12.80 -12.39
C VAL A 146 -5.83 13.57 -11.34
N VAL A 147 -5.33 12.87 -10.32
CA VAL A 147 -4.53 13.47 -9.26
C VAL A 147 -3.06 13.41 -9.64
N ASN A 148 -2.43 14.58 -9.76
CA ASN A 148 -0.98 14.73 -9.77
C ASN A 148 -0.62 16.05 -9.08
N TYR A 149 0.50 16.07 -8.37
CA TYR A 149 0.96 17.26 -7.65
C TYR A 149 2.48 17.23 -7.51
N LYS A 150 3.10 18.38 -7.28
CA LYS A 150 4.53 18.47 -7.00
C LYS A 150 4.77 18.64 -5.51
N THR A 151 5.75 17.92 -4.97
CA THR A 151 6.15 18.04 -3.56
C THR A 151 7.08 19.24 -3.35
N GLN A 152 7.46 19.51 -2.08
CA GLN A 152 8.45 20.54 -1.72
C GLN A 152 8.12 21.93 -2.28
N GLY A 153 6.85 22.35 -2.14
CA GLY A 153 6.39 23.66 -2.63
C GLY A 153 6.50 23.83 -4.14
N GLY A 154 6.38 22.76 -4.92
CA GLY A 154 6.42 22.80 -6.39
C GLY A 154 7.81 22.61 -7.01
N LYS A 155 8.85 22.49 -6.18
CA LYS A 155 10.24 22.27 -6.62
C LYS A 155 10.67 20.80 -6.61
N GLY A 156 9.92 19.97 -5.91
CA GLY A 156 10.17 18.53 -5.82
C GLY A 156 9.66 17.74 -7.03
N PRO A 157 9.81 16.40 -6.98
CA PRO A 157 9.25 15.50 -7.98
C PRO A 157 7.72 15.60 -8.03
N THR A 158 7.17 15.23 -9.19
CA THR A 158 5.73 15.07 -9.37
C THR A 158 5.30 13.71 -8.83
N HIS A 159 4.33 13.72 -7.93
CA HIS A 159 3.65 12.54 -7.42
C HIS A 159 2.30 12.36 -8.11
N TYR A 160 1.96 11.10 -8.38
CA TYR A 160 0.77 10.72 -9.13
C TYR A 160 -0.14 9.89 -8.23
N GLY A 161 -1.43 10.25 -8.20
CA GLY A 161 -2.44 9.45 -7.51
C GLY A 161 -2.55 8.07 -8.16
N VAL A 162 -2.34 7.02 -7.37
CA VAL A 162 -2.26 5.63 -7.83
C VAL A 162 -3.47 5.23 -8.69
N CYS A 163 -4.67 5.28 -8.13
CA CYS A 163 -5.86 4.77 -8.83
C CYS A 163 -6.31 5.68 -9.97
N SER A 164 -6.21 7.00 -9.83
CA SER A 164 -6.67 7.93 -10.89
C SER A 164 -5.80 7.85 -12.14
N ASN A 165 -4.47 7.75 -12.00
CA ASN A 165 -3.57 7.62 -13.14
C ASN A 165 -3.63 6.20 -13.72
N PHE A 166 -3.79 5.17 -12.86
CA PHE A 166 -4.07 3.82 -13.34
C PHE A 166 -5.31 3.78 -14.24
N LEU A 167 -6.41 4.42 -13.84
CA LEU A 167 -7.64 4.48 -14.65
C LEU A 167 -7.49 5.32 -15.92
N GLN A 168 -6.69 6.38 -15.88
CA GLN A 168 -6.40 7.21 -17.05
C GLN A 168 -5.66 6.42 -18.14
N ASP A 169 -4.67 5.63 -17.73
CA ASP A 169 -3.82 4.84 -18.65
C ASP A 169 -4.39 3.44 -18.91
N PHE A 170 -5.54 3.09 -18.33
CA PHE A 170 -6.10 1.75 -18.42
C PHE A 170 -6.58 1.45 -19.86
N PRO A 171 -6.05 0.42 -20.52
CA PRO A 171 -6.37 0.14 -21.92
C PRO A 171 -7.81 -0.39 -22.08
N PRO A 172 -8.53 0.03 -23.14
CA PRO A 172 -9.83 -0.53 -23.47
C PRO A 172 -9.77 -2.05 -23.69
N GLY A 173 -10.81 -2.77 -23.26
CA GLY A 173 -10.95 -4.21 -23.46
C GLY A 173 -10.21 -5.09 -22.43
N GLN A 174 -9.52 -4.50 -21.46
CA GLN A 174 -8.94 -5.26 -20.34
C GLN A 174 -9.90 -5.38 -19.16
N ASN A 175 -9.69 -6.44 -18.37
CA ASN A 175 -10.46 -6.69 -17.15
C ASN A 175 -9.89 -5.88 -15.99
N ILE A 176 -10.78 -5.24 -15.24
CA ILE A 176 -10.45 -4.49 -14.01
C ILE A 176 -11.18 -5.11 -12.82
N HIS A 177 -10.48 -5.22 -11.69
CA HIS A 177 -11.08 -5.66 -10.44
C HIS A 177 -11.81 -4.49 -9.78
N LEU A 178 -13.13 -4.62 -9.61
CA LEU A 178 -13.96 -3.64 -8.91
C LEU A 178 -15.03 -4.34 -8.08
N PHE A 179 -15.60 -3.61 -7.13
CA PHE A 179 -16.76 -4.04 -6.37
C PHE A 179 -17.67 -2.84 -6.12
N VAL A 180 -18.98 -3.10 -5.99
CA VAL A 180 -19.96 -2.06 -5.72
C VAL A 180 -20.25 -2.02 -4.23
N ARG A 181 -19.93 -0.90 -3.58
CA ARG A 181 -20.30 -0.64 -2.18
C ARG A 181 -21.49 0.32 -2.15
N ARG A 182 -22.58 -0.09 -1.51
CA ARG A 182 -23.69 0.83 -1.21
C ARG A 182 -23.31 1.71 -0.02
N PRO A 183 -23.60 3.02 -0.06
CA PRO A 183 -23.45 3.87 1.11
C PRO A 183 -24.42 3.42 2.21
N GLU A 184 -24.01 3.56 3.47
CA GLU A 184 -24.83 3.16 4.64
C GLU A 184 -26.02 4.11 4.89
N SER A 185 -26.02 5.28 4.26
CA SER A 185 -27.13 6.23 4.34
C SER A 185 -28.27 5.86 3.39
N ASN A 186 -29.52 6.07 3.84
CA ASN A 186 -30.75 5.95 3.06
C ASN A 186 -30.87 7.06 1.98
N ILE A 187 -29.84 7.29 1.17
CA ILE A 187 -29.95 8.13 -0.04
C ILE A 187 -30.73 7.32 -1.07
N LYS A 188 -32.05 7.26 -0.86
CA LYS A 188 -32.99 6.83 -1.89
C LYS A 188 -33.16 8.02 -2.82
N TYR A 189 -32.65 7.92 -4.05
CA TYR A 189 -33.13 8.79 -5.11
C TYR A 189 -34.64 8.56 -5.21
N ARG A 190 -35.44 9.56 -4.82
CA ARG A 190 -36.89 9.53 -4.99
C ARG A 190 -37.13 9.42 -6.49
N ARG A 191 -37.68 8.29 -6.95
CA ARG A 191 -38.20 8.20 -8.33
C ARG A 191 -39.17 9.36 -8.51
N GLN A 192 -38.78 10.38 -9.28
CA GLN A 192 -39.76 11.28 -9.84
C GLN A 192 -40.49 10.46 -10.90
N ALA A 193 -41.73 10.08 -10.60
CA ALA A 193 -42.60 9.45 -11.58
C ALA A 193 -42.85 10.47 -12.70
N SER A 194 -42.52 10.09 -13.94
CA SER A 194 -42.98 10.74 -15.16
C SER A 194 -44.37 10.25 -15.51
#